data_AF-F7VJW5-F1
#
_entry.id   AF-F7VJW5-F1
#
_cell.length_a   1.000
_cell.length_b   1.000
_cell.length_c   1.000
_cell.angle_alpha   90.00
_cell.angle_beta   90.00
_cell.angle_gamma   90.00
#
_symmetry.space_group_name_H-M   'P 1'
#
loop_
_entity.id
_entity.type
_entity.pdbx_description
1 polymer ?
#
loop_
_entity_poly.entity_id
_entity_poly.type
_entity_poly.pdbx_seq_one_letter_code
_entity_poly.pdbx_strand_id
1 'polypeptide(L)'
;MAPIKPHWVQPSHPDRLHLIVNEAEYTSKSISKITLPPFALFAKLEYPPCTPAEKPTYATVQCGRDKHLDLNSDLLYINHSCEPSLIFDTGNMNVIAGPKGIQIGEELTFFYPSTEWTMAQPFQCLCGKPTCRGLISGARDMTDAQLSGIWLNGHIRELLEEQRGRGYDNNLSINTLSTTTTANASTTAMDCNLSDNNNNNNNSEKFAELELDQTARSLRDALTHAEKVVEAARNALTSYVGAVNAKSASNKVPEGAQRRGPTSRELSGEMGGDTEVVA
;
A
#
# COMPACT_ATOMS: atom_id res chain seq x y z
N MET A 1 12.00 -16.45 -22.91
CA MET A 1 10.86 -16.00 -23.75
C MET A 1 11.37 -14.88 -24.64
N ALA A 2 10.85 -14.73 -25.85
CA ALA A 2 11.22 -13.61 -26.71
C ALA A 2 10.73 -12.28 -26.10
N PRO A 3 11.47 -11.18 -26.26
CA PRO A 3 11.01 -9.85 -25.86
C PRO A 3 9.70 -9.51 -26.59
N ILE A 4 8.74 -8.92 -25.87
CA ILE A 4 7.54 -8.39 -26.51
C ILE A 4 7.94 -7.28 -27.47
N LYS A 5 7.46 -7.39 -28.71
CA LYS A 5 7.54 -6.31 -29.68
C LYS A 5 6.46 -5.29 -29.33
N PRO A 6 6.83 -4.05 -28.95
CA PRO A 6 5.85 -3.02 -28.63
C PRO A 6 4.88 -2.79 -29.79
N HIS A 7 3.58 -2.84 -29.51
CA HIS A 7 2.50 -2.50 -30.45
C HIS A 7 1.92 -1.11 -30.19
N TRP A 8 2.42 -0.39 -29.19
CA TRP A 8 2.06 0.99 -28.87
C TRP A 8 3.08 2.00 -29.40
N VAL A 9 2.72 3.28 -29.39
CA VAL A 9 3.62 4.38 -29.73
C VAL A 9 4.67 4.53 -28.64
N GLN A 10 5.95 4.52 -29.03
CA GLN A 10 7.06 4.70 -28.10
C GLN A 10 7.76 6.07 -28.31
N PRO A 11 8.08 6.81 -27.23
CA PRO A 11 7.72 6.50 -25.85
C PRO A 11 6.23 6.76 -25.57
N SER A 12 5.59 5.92 -24.77
CA SER A 12 4.16 6.07 -24.46
C SER A 12 3.86 7.23 -23.51
N HIS A 13 4.85 7.63 -22.70
CA HIS A 13 4.78 8.73 -21.74
C HIS A 13 5.97 9.68 -21.92
N PRO A 14 6.09 10.37 -23.08
CA PRO A 14 7.27 11.13 -23.46
C PRO A 14 7.66 12.21 -22.45
N ASP A 15 6.69 12.80 -21.75
CA ASP A 15 6.94 13.89 -20.79
C ASP A 15 7.30 13.39 -19.39
N ARG A 16 7.17 12.08 -19.11
CA ARG A 16 7.26 11.54 -17.75
C ARG A 16 8.37 10.51 -17.58
N LEU A 17 8.66 9.71 -18.60
CA LEU A 17 9.71 8.70 -18.55
C LEU A 17 10.56 8.69 -19.82
N HIS A 18 11.81 8.25 -19.65
CA HIS A 18 12.75 7.94 -20.70
C HIS A 18 13.14 6.47 -20.59
N LEU A 19 12.79 5.67 -21.60
CA LEU A 19 13.17 4.26 -21.69
C LEU A 19 14.59 4.14 -22.23
N ILE A 20 15.46 3.48 -21.48
CA ILE A 20 16.78 3.06 -21.92
C ILE A 20 16.70 1.57 -22.23
N VAL A 21 16.81 1.21 -23.51
CA VAL A 21 16.75 -0.18 -23.97
C VAL A 21 18.16 -0.76 -24.02
N ASN A 22 18.38 -1.92 -23.40
CA ASN A 22 19.60 -2.70 -23.58
C ASN A 22 19.26 -4.05 -24.23
N GLU A 23 19.43 -4.11 -25.56
CA GLU A 23 19.10 -5.29 -26.37
C GLU A 23 19.99 -6.50 -26.08
N ALA A 24 21.20 -6.28 -25.54
CA ALA A 24 22.17 -7.34 -25.31
C ALA A 24 21.93 -8.16 -24.03
N GLU A 25 21.28 -7.55 -23.02
CA GLU A 25 21.21 -8.13 -21.67
C GLU A 25 19.81 -8.16 -21.04
N TYR A 26 18.76 -7.75 -21.77
CA TYR A 26 17.41 -7.60 -21.21
C TYR A 26 17.36 -6.65 -19.98
N THR A 27 18.32 -5.73 -19.85
CA THR A 27 18.45 -4.79 -18.73
C THR A 27 17.88 -3.42 -19.05
N SER A 28 16.77 -3.38 -19.80
CA SER A 28 16.07 -2.13 -20.05
C SER A 28 15.64 -1.48 -18.73
N LYS A 29 15.69 -0.15 -18.67
CA LYS A 29 15.30 0.61 -17.47
C LYS A 29 14.53 1.87 -17.83
N SER A 30 13.57 2.20 -16.98
CA SER A 30 12.76 3.40 -17.11
C SER A 30 13.29 4.48 -16.19
N ILE A 31 13.62 5.65 -16.74
CA ILE A 31 14.17 6.79 -15.99
C ILE A 31 13.13 7.90 -15.93
N SER A 32 12.93 8.51 -14.75
CA SER A 32 12.01 9.62 -14.58
C SER A 32 12.50 10.89 -15.29
N LYS A 33 11.59 11.57 -15.99
CA LYS A 33 11.82 12.90 -16.57
C LYS A 33 11.25 14.04 -15.72
N ILE A 34 10.55 13.72 -14.63
CA ILE A 34 9.87 14.69 -13.77
C ILE A 34 10.21 14.47 -12.31
N THR A 35 10.14 15.54 -11.53
CA THR A 35 10.11 15.45 -10.07
C THR A 35 8.65 15.39 -9.60
N LEU A 36 8.34 14.47 -8.70
CA LEU A 36 7.02 14.35 -8.09
C LEU A 36 7.15 14.32 -6.56
N PRO A 37 6.28 15.04 -5.82
CA PRO A 37 6.21 14.88 -4.37
C PRO A 37 5.66 13.48 -4.02
N PRO A 38 5.82 13.04 -2.76
CA PRO A 38 5.27 11.77 -2.29
C PRO A 38 3.79 11.59 -2.66
N PHE A 39 3.44 10.39 -3.14
CA PHE A 39 2.07 9.98 -3.50
C PHE A 39 1.40 10.78 -4.63
N ALA A 40 2.13 11.65 -5.34
CA ALA A 40 1.59 12.33 -6.51
C ALA A 40 1.36 11.35 -7.68
N LEU A 41 0.33 11.66 -8.49
CA LEU A 41 0.00 10.87 -9.68
C LEU A 41 1.14 10.91 -10.70
N PHE A 42 1.68 9.74 -11.02
CA PHE A 42 2.67 9.55 -12.08
C PHE A 42 2.01 9.22 -13.41
N ALA A 43 1.09 8.27 -13.48
CA ALA A 43 0.37 7.94 -14.71
C ALA A 43 -1.01 7.34 -14.38
N LYS A 44 -1.92 7.40 -15.34
CA LYS A 44 -3.16 6.63 -15.28
C LYS A 44 -2.98 5.37 -16.12
N LEU A 45 -3.41 4.22 -15.62
CA LEU A 45 -3.44 2.97 -16.37
C LEU A 45 -4.52 2.97 -17.48
N GLU A 46 -5.34 4.02 -17.53
CA GLU A 46 -6.29 4.28 -18.61
C GLU A 46 -5.64 4.94 -19.84
N TYR A 47 -4.37 5.38 -19.74
CA TYR A 47 -3.69 6.06 -20.85
C TYR A 47 -2.17 5.75 -20.93
N PRO A 48 -1.70 5.10 -22.02
CA PRO A 48 -2.51 4.32 -22.97
C PRO A 48 -3.39 3.29 -22.25
N PRO A 49 -4.56 2.93 -22.78
CA PRO A 49 -5.49 2.06 -22.07
C PRO A 49 -4.94 0.65 -21.93
N CYS A 50 -4.88 0.17 -20.69
CA CYS A 50 -4.67 -1.23 -20.41
C CYS A 50 -5.83 -2.08 -20.98
N THR A 51 -5.53 -3.32 -21.35
CA THR A 51 -6.52 -4.31 -21.78
C THR A 51 -6.48 -5.55 -20.89
N PRO A 52 -7.60 -6.26 -20.68
CA PRO A 52 -7.58 -7.53 -19.96
C PRO A 52 -6.66 -8.54 -20.65
N ALA A 53 -5.82 -9.22 -19.88
CA ALA A 53 -4.99 -10.32 -20.36
C ALA A 53 -5.65 -11.67 -20.06
N GLU A 54 -5.60 -12.61 -21.01
CA GLU A 54 -6.19 -13.94 -20.85
C GLU A 54 -5.45 -14.80 -19.81
N LYS A 55 -4.13 -14.58 -19.66
CA LYS A 55 -3.27 -15.36 -18.74
C LYS A 55 -2.14 -14.51 -18.17
N PRO A 56 -1.65 -14.82 -16.95
CA PRO A 56 -0.47 -14.19 -16.39
C PRO A 56 0.76 -14.46 -17.27
N THR A 57 1.54 -13.41 -17.53
CA THR A 57 2.84 -13.50 -18.19
C THR A 57 3.83 -12.56 -17.48
N TYR A 58 5.10 -12.57 -17.89
CA TYR A 58 6.09 -11.62 -17.36
C TYR A 58 5.76 -10.15 -17.67
N ALA A 59 4.81 -9.90 -18.57
CA ALA A 59 4.47 -8.59 -19.09
C ALA A 59 3.07 -8.10 -18.71
N THR A 60 2.36 -8.86 -17.88
CA THR A 60 1.06 -8.48 -17.37
C THR A 60 1.15 -8.10 -15.90
N VAL A 61 0.22 -7.28 -15.45
CA VAL A 61 0.09 -6.89 -14.04
C VAL A 61 -1.22 -7.42 -13.50
N GLN A 62 -1.19 -8.15 -12.39
CA GLN A 62 -2.38 -8.64 -11.71
C GLN A 62 -3.17 -7.46 -11.12
N CYS A 63 -4.46 -7.36 -11.46
CA CYS A 63 -5.37 -6.30 -11.04
C CYS A 63 -6.55 -6.80 -10.21
N GLY A 64 -6.57 -8.09 -9.91
CA GLY A 64 -7.60 -8.76 -9.11
C GLY A 64 -7.21 -10.22 -8.90
N ARG A 65 -8.03 -10.97 -8.16
CA ARG A 65 -7.74 -12.36 -7.80
C ARG A 65 -7.28 -13.22 -8.98
N ASP A 66 -8.07 -13.22 -10.05
CA ASP A 66 -7.83 -14.03 -11.25
C ASP A 66 -7.81 -13.14 -12.51
N LYS A 67 -7.41 -11.88 -12.36
CA LYS A 67 -7.47 -10.87 -13.44
C LYS A 67 -6.11 -10.21 -13.63
N HIS A 68 -5.71 -10.08 -14.88
CA HIS A 68 -4.47 -9.41 -15.29
C HIS A 68 -4.74 -8.37 -16.36
N LEU A 69 -3.85 -7.39 -16.44
CA LEU A 69 -3.85 -6.33 -17.46
C LEU A 69 -2.58 -6.42 -18.30
N ASP A 70 -2.74 -6.29 -19.62
CA ASP A 70 -1.69 -5.85 -20.52
C ASP A 70 -1.59 -4.33 -20.43
N LEU A 71 -0.39 -3.81 -20.11
CA LEU A 71 -0.18 -2.38 -19.86
C LEU A 71 -0.21 -1.52 -21.14
N ASN A 72 0.03 -2.13 -22.31
CA ASN A 72 0.03 -1.47 -23.62
C ASN A 72 0.85 -0.16 -23.68
N SER A 73 1.91 -0.07 -22.89
CA SER A 73 2.68 1.15 -22.68
C SER A 73 4.07 0.83 -22.15
N ASP A 74 4.95 1.84 -22.15
CA ASP A 74 6.31 1.69 -21.63
C ASP A 74 6.37 1.47 -20.11
N LEU A 75 5.23 1.55 -19.42
CA LEU A 75 5.12 1.13 -18.01
C LEU A 75 5.51 -0.35 -17.84
N LEU A 76 5.43 -1.16 -18.91
CA LEU A 76 5.96 -2.52 -18.96
C LEU A 76 7.44 -2.63 -18.57
N TYR A 77 8.23 -1.59 -18.84
CA TYR A 77 9.68 -1.59 -18.59
C TYR A 77 10.06 -1.00 -17.23
N ILE A 78 9.10 -0.86 -16.31
CA ILE A 78 9.38 -0.42 -14.94
C ILE A 78 9.82 -1.65 -14.13
N ASN A 79 11.08 -1.63 -13.70
CA ASN A 79 11.72 -2.76 -13.04
C ASN A 79 11.26 -2.94 -11.59
N HIS A 80 11.61 -4.09 -11.03
CA HIS A 80 11.41 -4.37 -9.62
C HIS A 80 12.42 -3.63 -8.72
N SER A 81 11.96 -3.10 -7.60
CA SER A 81 12.82 -2.75 -6.46
C SER A 81 12.16 -3.13 -5.14
N CYS A 82 12.96 -3.56 -4.17
CA CYS A 82 12.52 -3.78 -2.79
C CYS A 82 12.26 -2.46 -2.04
N GLU A 83 12.85 -1.36 -2.50
CA GLU A 83 12.51 0.02 -2.11
C GLU A 83 12.08 0.78 -3.37
N PRO A 84 10.80 0.63 -3.77
CA PRO A 84 10.34 1.17 -5.05
C PRO A 84 10.16 2.68 -5.03
N SER A 85 10.28 3.30 -6.22
CA SER A 85 9.96 4.71 -6.44
C SER A 85 8.50 4.94 -6.84
N LEU A 86 7.79 3.89 -7.28
CA LEU A 86 6.39 3.92 -7.71
C LEU A 86 5.53 2.91 -6.95
N ILE A 87 4.24 3.22 -6.87
CA ILE A 87 3.16 2.35 -6.41
C ILE A 87 2.19 2.15 -7.58
N PHE A 88 1.95 0.89 -7.93
CA PHE A 88 0.95 0.49 -8.92
C PHE A 88 -0.36 0.18 -8.22
N ASP A 89 -1.26 1.16 -8.21
CA ASP A 89 -2.60 1.04 -7.66
C ASP A 89 -3.57 0.61 -8.75
N THR A 90 -3.68 -0.70 -8.93
CA THR A 90 -4.54 -1.29 -9.95
C THR A 90 -6.01 -1.19 -9.59
N GLY A 91 -6.34 -1.03 -8.30
CA GLY A 91 -7.72 -0.83 -7.84
C GLY A 91 -8.28 0.51 -8.30
N ASN A 92 -7.46 1.57 -8.25
CA ASN A 92 -7.83 2.91 -8.71
C ASN A 92 -7.32 3.25 -10.12
N MET A 93 -6.74 2.27 -10.84
CA MET A 93 -6.17 2.45 -12.18
C MET A 93 -5.10 3.57 -12.26
N ASN A 94 -4.29 3.70 -11.21
CA ASN A 94 -3.28 4.75 -11.09
C ASN A 94 -1.88 4.18 -10.82
N VAL A 95 -0.87 4.90 -11.30
CA VAL A 95 0.51 4.76 -10.88
C VAL A 95 0.88 6.04 -10.14
N ILE A 96 1.31 5.93 -8.89
CA ILE A 96 1.65 7.08 -8.03
C ILE A 96 3.09 6.99 -7.53
N ALA A 97 3.67 8.13 -7.15
CA ALA A 97 4.98 8.19 -6.53
C ALA A 97 4.96 7.51 -5.15
N GLY A 98 6.06 6.86 -4.79
CA GLY A 98 6.26 6.29 -3.46
C GLY A 98 6.40 7.35 -2.35
N PRO A 99 6.59 6.92 -1.09
CA PRO A 99 6.67 7.81 0.07
C PRO A 99 7.82 8.82 0.02
N LYS A 100 8.86 8.57 -0.78
CA LYS A 100 10.02 9.46 -0.97
C LYS A 100 9.84 10.46 -2.12
N GLY A 101 8.73 10.39 -2.86
CA GLY A 101 8.58 11.09 -4.13
C GLY A 101 9.46 10.49 -5.23
N ILE A 102 9.64 11.24 -6.32
CA ILE A 102 10.50 10.88 -7.46
C ILE A 102 11.34 12.10 -7.84
N GLN A 103 12.61 11.90 -8.16
CA GLN A 103 13.47 12.93 -8.76
C GLN A 103 13.70 12.71 -10.26
N ILE A 104 14.00 13.78 -10.99
CA ILE A 104 14.47 13.67 -12.39
C ILE A 104 15.75 12.82 -12.43
N GLY A 105 15.82 11.89 -13.38
CA GLY A 105 16.96 10.99 -13.54
C GLY A 105 16.94 9.76 -12.63
N GLU A 106 15.98 9.66 -11.71
CA GLU A 106 15.80 8.49 -10.86
C GLU A 106 15.21 7.31 -11.65
N GLU A 107 15.63 6.08 -11.32
CA GLU A 107 15.03 4.88 -11.90
C GLU A 107 13.61 4.67 -11.36
N LEU A 108 12.68 4.46 -12.29
CA LEU A 108 11.30 4.12 -12.00
C LEU A 108 11.22 2.62 -11.72
N THR A 109 10.81 2.28 -10.49
CA THR A 109 10.70 0.89 -10.03
C THR A 109 9.44 0.70 -9.19
N PHE A 110 8.88 -0.49 -9.19
CA PHE A 110 7.77 -0.85 -8.29
C PHE A 110 8.01 -2.21 -7.63
N PHE A 111 7.30 -2.48 -6.53
CA PHE A 111 7.45 -3.74 -5.82
C PHE A 111 6.51 -4.78 -6.42
N TYR A 112 7.00 -5.65 -7.32
CA TYR A 112 6.13 -6.61 -8.02
C TYR A 112 5.15 -7.41 -7.14
N PRO A 113 5.53 -7.92 -5.95
CA PRO A 113 4.57 -8.61 -5.07
C PRO A 113 3.46 -7.70 -4.51
N SER A 114 3.47 -6.39 -4.73
CA SER A 114 2.33 -5.52 -4.43
C SER A 114 1.15 -5.74 -5.37
N THR A 115 1.40 -6.27 -6.57
CA THR A 115 0.37 -6.65 -7.55
C THR A 115 0.30 -8.16 -7.69
N GLU A 116 1.44 -8.86 -7.73
CA GLU A 116 1.52 -10.28 -8.09
C GLU A 116 1.43 -11.23 -6.89
N TRP A 117 0.40 -12.09 -6.88
CA TRP A 117 0.26 -13.17 -5.92
C TRP A 117 1.32 -14.26 -6.14
N THR A 118 1.51 -14.65 -7.40
CA THR A 118 2.53 -15.58 -7.84
C THR A 118 3.12 -15.02 -9.13
N MET A 119 4.45 -14.87 -9.17
CA MET A 119 5.14 -14.42 -10.36
C MET A 119 5.05 -15.48 -11.45
N ALA A 120 4.67 -15.09 -12.67
CA ALA A 120 4.78 -15.96 -13.84
C ALA A 120 6.23 -16.44 -14.06
N GLN A 121 7.20 -15.61 -13.69
CA GLN A 121 8.63 -15.91 -13.72
C GLN A 121 9.33 -15.38 -12.46
N PRO A 122 9.60 -16.24 -11.46
CA PRO A 122 10.41 -15.87 -10.31
C PRO A 122 11.86 -15.53 -10.70
N PHE A 123 12.49 -14.60 -9.97
CA PHE A 123 13.85 -14.15 -10.29
C PHE A 123 14.62 -13.73 -9.04
N GLN A 124 15.96 -13.78 -9.12
CA GLN A 124 16.86 -13.25 -8.11
C GLN A 124 16.91 -11.72 -8.22
N CYS A 125 16.51 -10.99 -7.17
CA CYS A 125 16.52 -9.53 -7.17
C CYS A 125 17.94 -8.96 -7.15
N LEU A 126 18.17 -7.97 -8.01
CA LEU A 126 19.44 -7.26 -8.18
C LEU A 126 19.31 -5.76 -7.86
N CYS A 127 18.28 -5.34 -7.11
CA CYS A 127 18.01 -3.91 -6.85
C CYS A 127 19.06 -3.21 -5.99
N GLY A 128 19.94 -3.95 -5.32
CA GLY A 128 21.03 -3.41 -4.50
C GLY A 128 20.60 -2.65 -3.24
N LYS A 129 19.31 -2.69 -2.87
CA LYS A 129 18.80 -1.98 -1.68
C LYS A 129 19.13 -2.72 -0.38
N PRO A 130 19.36 -2.02 0.75
CA PRO A 130 19.63 -2.64 2.05
C PRO A 130 18.53 -3.61 2.51
N THR A 131 17.28 -3.33 2.13
CA THR A 131 16.10 -4.15 2.45
C THR A 131 15.75 -5.15 1.34
N CYS A 132 16.74 -5.54 0.52
CA CYS A 132 16.53 -6.51 -0.57
C CYS A 132 16.05 -7.85 -0.03
N ARG A 133 15.02 -8.42 -0.69
CA ARG A 133 14.36 -9.67 -0.29
C ARG A 133 14.92 -10.91 -1.00
N GLY A 134 15.93 -10.74 -1.84
CA GLY A 134 16.55 -11.84 -2.57
C GLY A 134 15.64 -12.38 -3.68
N LEU A 135 15.14 -13.60 -3.54
CA LEU A 135 14.26 -14.22 -4.53
C LEU A 135 12.87 -13.60 -4.51
N ILE A 136 12.35 -13.21 -5.69
CA ILE A 136 11.00 -12.67 -5.86
C ILE A 136 10.15 -13.70 -6.60
N SER A 137 9.18 -14.31 -5.91
CA SER A 137 8.25 -15.30 -6.48
C SER A 137 6.76 -14.92 -6.37
N GLY A 138 6.46 -13.75 -5.82
CA GLY A 138 5.10 -13.24 -5.60
C GLY A 138 4.73 -13.20 -4.12
N ALA A 139 3.64 -12.53 -3.77
CA ALA A 139 3.26 -12.27 -2.38
C ALA A 139 2.95 -13.54 -1.58
N ARG A 140 2.45 -14.59 -2.23
CA ARG A 140 2.08 -15.88 -1.61
C ARG A 140 3.20 -16.50 -0.76
N ASP A 141 4.43 -16.36 -1.24
CA ASP A 141 5.60 -17.04 -0.67
C ASP A 141 6.42 -16.10 0.25
N MET A 142 5.91 -14.89 0.54
CA MET A 142 6.59 -13.92 1.40
C MET A 142 6.06 -13.97 2.83
N THR A 143 6.95 -13.72 3.79
CA THR A 143 6.60 -13.57 5.21
C THR A 143 6.01 -12.19 5.50
N ASP A 144 5.26 -12.07 6.60
CA ASP A 144 4.72 -10.78 7.08
C ASP A 144 5.82 -9.74 7.30
N ALA A 145 6.98 -10.16 7.80
CA ALA A 145 8.13 -9.29 7.98
C ALA A 145 8.66 -8.75 6.64
N GLN A 146 8.66 -9.57 5.58
CA GLN A 146 9.04 -9.13 4.24
C GLN A 146 8.01 -8.18 3.64
N LEU A 147 6.72 -8.33 3.94
CA LEU A 147 5.66 -7.48 3.39
C LEU A 147 5.41 -6.20 4.22
N SER A 148 5.87 -6.16 5.46
CA SER A 148 5.68 -5.02 6.36
C SER A 148 6.21 -3.71 5.78
N GLY A 149 5.41 -2.65 5.91
CA GLY A 149 5.75 -1.30 5.44
C GLY A 149 5.65 -1.10 3.92
N ILE A 150 5.24 -2.12 3.16
CA ILE A 150 5.00 -2.02 1.72
C ILE A 150 3.51 -1.84 1.46
N TRP A 151 3.19 -0.97 0.51
CA TRP A 151 1.83 -0.84 0.01
C TRP A 151 1.46 -2.05 -0.86
N LEU A 152 0.30 -2.66 -0.60
CA LEU A 152 -0.20 -3.83 -1.33
C LEU A 152 -1.61 -3.53 -1.88
N ASN A 153 -1.87 -3.97 -3.11
CA ASN A 153 -3.22 -3.89 -3.68
C ASN A 153 -4.23 -4.69 -2.85
N GLY A 154 -5.51 -4.30 -2.95
CA GLY A 154 -6.60 -4.93 -2.20
C GLY A 154 -6.65 -6.45 -2.40
N HIS A 155 -6.56 -6.92 -3.65
CA HIS A 155 -6.61 -8.35 -3.96
C HIS A 155 -5.46 -9.15 -3.35
N ILE A 156 -4.27 -8.56 -3.20
CA ILE A 156 -3.15 -9.22 -2.52
C ILE A 156 -3.42 -9.34 -1.02
N ARG A 157 -3.96 -8.29 -0.39
CA ARG A 157 -4.31 -8.34 1.03
C ARG A 157 -5.39 -9.39 1.31
N GLU A 158 -6.42 -9.45 0.48
CA GLU A 158 -7.47 -10.47 0.55
C GLU A 158 -6.89 -11.89 0.43
N LEU A 159 -6.01 -12.12 -0.55
CA LEU A 159 -5.36 -13.41 -0.76
C LEU A 159 -4.46 -13.83 0.42
N LEU A 160 -3.72 -12.89 1.02
CA LEU A 160 -2.91 -13.14 2.22
C LEU A 160 -3.79 -13.52 3.41
N GLU A 161 -4.89 -12.80 3.63
CA GLU A 161 -5.84 -13.09 4.71
C GLU A 161 -6.46 -14.48 4.56
N GLU A 162 -6.88 -14.85 3.36
CA GLU A 162 -7.39 -16.19 3.07
C GLU A 162 -6.34 -17.29 3.31
N GLN A 163 -5.09 -17.07 2.87
CA GLN A 163 -4.01 -18.03 3.10
C GLN A 163 -3.75 -18.24 4.59
N ARG A 164 -3.80 -17.18 5.40
CA ARG A 164 -3.67 -17.26 6.86
C ARG A 164 -4.85 -17.99 7.49
N GLY A 165 -6.08 -17.71 7.06
CA GLY A 165 -7.29 -18.38 7.54
C GLY A 165 -7.24 -19.89 7.32
N ARG A 166 -6.83 -20.33 6.12
CA ARG A 166 -6.62 -21.77 5.82
C ARG A 166 -5.55 -22.41 6.70
N GLY A 167 -4.51 -21.66 7.07
CA GLY A 167 -3.48 -22.13 7.99
C GLY A 167 -4.00 -22.36 9.41
N TYR A 168 -4.99 -21.57 9.85
CA TYR A 168 -5.63 -21.73 11.16
C TYR A 168 -6.56 -22.94 11.21
N ASP A 169 -7.41 -23.12 10.20
CA ASP A 169 -8.35 -24.25 10.12
C ASP A 169 -7.63 -25.61 10.05
N ASN A 170 -6.50 -25.68 9.34
CA ASN A 170 -5.67 -26.88 9.26
C ASN A 170 -4.99 -27.21 10.61
N ASN A 171 -4.61 -26.21 11.41
CA ASN A 171 -4.04 -26.46 12.75
C ASN A 171 -5.10 -26.90 13.77
N LEU A 172 -6.33 -26.39 13.66
CA LEU A 172 -7.44 -26.79 14.53
C LEU A 172 -7.86 -28.26 14.29
N SER A 173 -7.83 -28.70 13.02
CA SER A 173 -8.15 -30.07 12.61
C SER A 173 -7.04 -31.09 12.92
N ILE A 174 -5.77 -30.67 12.96
CA ILE A 174 -4.65 -31.53 13.42
C ILE A 174 -4.70 -31.75 14.94
N ASN A 175 -5.08 -30.72 15.72
CA ASN A 175 -5.18 -30.83 17.17
C ASN A 175 -6.38 -31.67 17.66
N THR A 176 -7.44 -31.82 16.85
CA THR A 176 -8.58 -32.71 17.18
C THR A 176 -8.33 -34.18 16.87
N LEU A 177 -7.31 -34.51 16.08
CA LEU A 177 -6.97 -35.90 15.72
C LEU A 177 -5.91 -36.54 16.64
N SER A 178 -5.36 -35.77 17.59
CA SER A 178 -4.26 -36.22 18.46
C SER A 178 -4.70 -36.70 19.86
N THR A 179 -6.01 -36.81 20.12
CA THR A 179 -6.56 -37.35 21.37
C THR A 179 -7.36 -38.63 21.14
N THR A 180 -6.72 -39.67 20.64
CA THR A 180 -7.24 -41.05 20.72
C THR A 180 -6.11 -42.01 21.09
N THR A 181 -5.72 -42.01 22.37
CA THR A 181 -5.18 -43.22 22.97
C THR A 181 -5.45 -43.26 24.48
N THR A 182 -5.99 -44.40 24.91
CA THR A 182 -6.10 -44.95 26.26
C THR A 182 -7.24 -44.50 27.19
N ALA A 183 -8.17 -45.46 27.36
CA ALA A 183 -8.60 -46.02 28.65
C ALA A 183 -10.02 -45.73 29.16
N ASN A 184 -10.77 -46.83 29.19
CA ASN A 184 -11.67 -47.31 30.24
C ASN A 184 -13.08 -46.74 30.38
N ALA A 185 -14.01 -47.60 29.97
CA ALA A 185 -15.37 -47.66 30.45
C ALA A 185 -15.41 -47.82 31.98
N SER A 186 -16.18 -46.96 32.64
CA SER A 186 -16.88 -47.33 33.87
C SER A 186 -18.10 -46.44 34.02
N THR A 187 -19.26 -47.09 33.95
CA THR A 187 -20.60 -46.57 34.15
C THR A 187 -20.80 -46.09 35.58
N THR A 188 -21.30 -44.87 35.78
CA THR A 188 -22.17 -44.57 36.92
C THR A 188 -23.16 -43.49 36.50
N ALA A 189 -24.44 -43.87 36.48
CA ALA A 189 -25.56 -42.98 36.27
C ALA A 189 -25.70 -42.00 37.44
N MET A 190 -25.97 -40.74 37.15
CA MET A 190 -26.67 -39.84 38.05
C MET A 190 -27.68 -39.03 37.25
N ASP A 191 -28.90 -39.15 37.76
CA ASP A 191 -30.20 -38.81 37.21
C ASP A 191 -30.51 -37.32 37.47
N CYS A 192 -31.07 -36.62 36.48
CA CYS A 192 -32.04 -35.56 36.74
C CYS A 192 -32.78 -35.13 35.46
N ASN A 193 -33.97 -35.73 35.30
CA ASN A 193 -35.24 -35.10 34.90
C ASN A 193 -35.24 -34.11 33.73
N LEU A 194 -35.76 -34.61 32.60
CA LEU A 194 -36.48 -33.79 31.63
C LEU A 194 -37.66 -33.10 32.31
N SER A 195 -37.65 -31.77 32.29
CA SER A 195 -38.86 -30.95 32.36
C SER A 195 -38.96 -30.22 31.03
N ASP A 196 -39.94 -30.60 30.23
CA ASP A 196 -40.41 -29.80 29.10
C ASP A 196 -40.83 -28.42 29.61
N ASN A 197 -40.25 -27.36 29.04
CA ASN A 197 -40.89 -26.05 28.96
C ASN A 197 -40.28 -25.19 27.85
N ASN A 198 -40.97 -25.21 26.72
CA ASN A 198 -41.47 -24.09 25.92
C ASN A 198 -40.73 -22.73 25.91
N ASN A 199 -40.65 -22.17 24.69
CA ASN A 199 -40.25 -20.81 24.27
C ASN A 199 -38.75 -20.45 24.21
N ASN A 200 -38.23 -20.27 22.98
CA ASN A 200 -37.62 -19.01 22.53
C ASN A 200 -37.12 -19.09 21.06
N ASN A 201 -38.01 -18.84 20.10
CA ASN A 201 -37.63 -18.52 18.71
C ASN A 201 -37.25 -17.04 18.48
N ASN A 202 -37.17 -16.22 19.54
CA ASN A 202 -36.93 -14.77 19.41
C ASN A 202 -35.49 -14.33 19.74
N ASN A 203 -34.58 -15.24 20.13
CA ASN A 203 -33.20 -14.88 20.48
C ASN A 203 -32.22 -15.00 19.31
N SER A 204 -32.45 -15.91 18.36
CA SER A 204 -31.55 -16.11 17.20
C SER A 204 -31.49 -14.89 16.28
N GLU A 205 -32.63 -14.27 15.99
CA GLU A 205 -32.69 -13.09 15.11
C GLU A 205 -32.15 -11.84 15.80
N LYS A 206 -32.37 -11.69 17.11
CA LYS A 206 -31.91 -10.52 17.87
C LYS A 206 -30.39 -10.50 18.06
N PHE A 207 -29.75 -11.66 18.20
CA PHE A 207 -28.29 -11.76 18.25
C PHE A 207 -27.64 -11.44 16.89
N ALA A 208 -28.21 -11.92 15.78
CA ALA A 208 -27.72 -11.60 14.44
C ALA A 208 -27.90 -10.11 14.08
N GLU A 209 -29.02 -9.50 14.47
CA GLU A 209 -29.28 -8.07 14.25
C GLU A 209 -28.36 -7.17 15.10
N LEU A 210 -28.02 -7.59 16.33
CA LEU A 210 -27.06 -6.90 17.19
C LEU A 210 -25.61 -7.02 16.67
N GLU A 211 -25.20 -8.17 16.13
CA GLU A 211 -23.89 -8.33 15.48
C GLU A 211 -23.79 -7.51 14.18
N LEU A 212 -24.87 -7.46 13.39
CA LEU A 212 -24.94 -6.60 12.20
C LEU A 212 -24.81 -5.12 12.56
N ASP A 213 -25.49 -4.67 13.63
CA ASP A 213 -25.43 -3.29 14.10
C ASP A 213 -24.05 -2.94 14.67
N GLN A 214 -23.41 -3.86 15.41
CA GLN A 214 -22.05 -3.65 15.90
C GLN A 214 -21.03 -3.57 14.77
N THR A 215 -21.17 -4.41 13.73
CA THR A 215 -20.33 -4.36 12.54
C THR A 215 -20.56 -3.06 11.77
N ALA A 216 -21.82 -2.66 11.57
CA ALA A 216 -22.18 -1.42 10.90
C ALA A 216 -21.70 -0.16 11.66
N ARG A 217 -21.68 -0.19 12.99
CA ARG A 217 -21.10 0.88 13.82
C ARG A 217 -19.59 0.94 13.65
N SER A 218 -18.91 -0.21 13.72
CA SER A 218 -17.45 -0.30 13.56
C SER A 218 -16.99 0.22 12.18
N LEU A 219 -17.74 -0.10 11.12
CA LEU A 219 -17.48 0.40 9.77
C LEU A 219 -17.71 1.91 9.65
N ARG A 220 -18.77 2.45 10.26
CA ARG A 220 -19.03 3.91 10.31
C ARG A 220 -17.94 4.66 11.07
N ASP A 221 -17.47 4.10 12.18
CA ASP A 221 -16.37 4.67 12.95
C ASP A 221 -15.08 4.64 12.13
N ALA A 222 -14.77 3.53 11.46
CA ALA A 222 -13.61 3.43 10.58
C ALA A 222 -13.66 4.46 9.45
N LEU A 223 -14.82 4.67 8.82
CA LEU A 223 -15.02 5.71 7.81
C LEU A 223 -14.78 7.10 8.38
N THR A 224 -15.35 7.40 9.56
CA THR A 224 -15.20 8.69 10.23
C THR A 224 -13.74 8.97 10.60
N HIS A 225 -12.98 7.95 11.00
CA HIS A 225 -11.55 8.09 11.27
C HIS A 225 -10.77 8.33 9.97
N ALA A 226 -11.09 7.61 8.89
CA ALA A 226 -10.48 7.85 7.59
C ALA A 226 -10.74 9.29 7.09
N GLU A 227 -11.97 9.81 7.23
CA GLU A 227 -12.32 11.19 6.89
C GLU A 227 -11.50 12.20 7.70
N LYS A 228 -11.33 11.99 9.02
CA LYS A 228 -10.48 12.83 9.86
C LYS A 228 -9.01 12.81 9.41
N VAL A 229 -8.50 11.65 9.00
CA VAL A 229 -7.14 11.51 8.47
C VAL A 229 -7.01 12.25 7.13
N VAL A 230 -7.99 12.14 6.25
CA VAL A 230 -8.03 12.86 4.98
C VAL A 230 -8.08 14.37 5.22
N GLU A 231 -8.88 14.84 6.16
CA GLU A 231 -8.98 16.26 6.51
C GLU A 231 -7.66 16.79 7.11
N ALA A 232 -7.03 16.01 7.99
CA ALA A 232 -5.71 16.34 8.52
C ALA A 232 -4.66 16.41 7.40
N ALA A 233 -4.67 15.46 6.46
CA ALA A 233 -3.79 15.48 5.29
C ALA A 233 -4.04 16.69 4.38
N ARG A 234 -5.32 17.06 4.16
CA ARG A 234 -5.71 18.24 3.39
C ARG A 234 -5.22 19.54 4.03
N ASN A 235 -5.35 19.65 5.36
CA ASN A 235 -4.86 20.80 6.11
C ASN A 235 -3.32 20.89 6.06
N ALA A 236 -2.63 19.76 6.20
CA ALA A 236 -1.18 19.68 6.07
C ALA A 236 -0.72 20.09 4.66
N LEU A 237 -1.40 19.62 3.61
CA LEU A 237 -1.11 20.00 2.23
C LEU A 237 -1.32 21.50 1.99
N THR A 238 -2.42 22.06 2.48
CA THR A 238 -2.73 23.49 2.35
C THR A 238 -1.67 24.34 3.05
N SER A 239 -1.25 23.94 4.26
CA SER A 239 -0.18 24.59 5.01
C SER A 239 1.16 24.52 4.26
N TYR A 240 1.50 23.34 3.71
CA TYR A 240 2.72 23.16 2.92
C TYR A 240 2.72 24.02 1.65
N VAL A 241 1.64 24.02 0.87
CA VAL A 241 1.51 24.86 -0.33
C VAL A 241 1.58 26.35 0.03
N GLY A 242 0.94 26.76 1.12
CA GLY A 242 1.05 28.12 1.65
C GLY A 242 2.49 28.51 1.98
N ALA A 243 3.25 27.61 2.63
CA ALA A 243 4.66 27.83 2.96
C ALA A 243 5.57 27.87 1.71
N VAL A 244 5.32 27.01 0.71
CA VAL A 244 6.05 27.02 -0.56
C VAL A 244 5.78 28.31 -1.35
N ASN A 245 4.53 28.77 -1.37
CA ASN A 245 4.15 30.03 -2.00
C ASN A 245 4.73 31.24 -1.27
N ALA A 246 4.76 31.23 0.07
CA ALA A 246 5.39 32.29 0.88
C ALA A 246 6.91 32.35 0.66
N LYS A 247 7.59 31.21 0.52
CA LYS A 247 9.02 31.16 0.14
C LYS A 247 9.26 31.66 -1.29
N SER A 248 8.31 31.41 -2.19
CA SER A 248 8.38 31.91 -3.58
C SER A 248 8.13 33.43 -3.65
N ALA A 249 7.29 33.98 -2.76
CA ALA A 249 7.06 35.41 -2.62
C ALA A 249 8.22 36.14 -1.91
N SER A 250 8.91 35.50 -0.97
CA SER A 250 10.08 36.07 -0.28
C SER A 250 11.32 36.22 -1.17
N ASN A 251 11.34 35.62 -2.36
CA ASN A 251 12.38 35.84 -3.38
C ASN A 251 12.16 37.12 -4.23
N LYS A 252 11.16 37.94 -3.89
CA LYS A 252 11.00 39.31 -4.41
C LYS A 252 11.04 40.31 -3.25
N VAL A 253 12.22 40.55 -2.68
CA VAL A 253 12.47 41.73 -1.84
C VAL A 253 13.61 42.52 -2.48
N PRO A 254 13.46 43.84 -2.71
CA PRO A 254 14.52 44.66 -3.26
C PRO A 254 15.71 44.72 -2.30
N GLU A 255 16.89 44.78 -2.88
CA GLU A 255 18.19 44.86 -2.23
C GLU A 255 18.23 46.06 -1.26
N GLY A 256 18.08 45.82 0.05
CA GLY A 256 18.13 46.93 1.01
C GLY A 256 17.53 46.71 2.40
N ALA A 257 17.71 45.55 3.05
CA ALA A 257 17.50 45.45 4.50
C ALA A 257 18.22 44.22 5.08
N GLN A 258 19.51 44.38 5.42
CA GLN A 258 20.22 43.40 6.24
C GLN A 258 19.65 43.42 7.66
N ARG A 259 18.94 42.35 8.07
CA ARG A 259 18.65 42.08 9.48
C ARG A 259 19.99 41.79 10.17
N ARG A 260 20.40 42.68 11.08
CA ARG A 260 21.50 42.42 12.01
C ARG A 260 21.05 41.34 13.00
N GLY A 261 21.95 40.42 13.33
CA GLY A 261 21.69 39.25 14.18
C GLY A 261 21.14 39.58 15.58
N PRO A 262 20.75 38.55 16.35
CA PRO A 262 20.02 38.71 17.59
C PRO A 262 20.77 39.60 18.58
N THR A 263 20.06 40.55 19.18
CA THR A 263 20.66 41.52 20.09
C THR A 263 20.94 40.88 21.45
N SER A 264 21.90 41.42 22.21
CA SER A 264 22.26 40.91 23.54
C SER A 264 21.08 40.82 24.53
N ARG A 265 19.99 41.52 24.25
CA ARG A 265 18.74 41.52 25.03
C ARG A 265 17.85 40.30 24.75
N GLU A 266 17.92 39.71 23.55
CA GLU A 266 17.20 38.48 23.19
C GLU A 266 17.92 37.23 23.71
N LEU A 267 19.24 37.32 23.93
CA LEU A 267 20.05 36.22 24.48
C LEU A 267 20.01 36.12 26.01
N SER A 268 19.53 37.15 26.72
CA SER A 268 19.55 37.22 28.19
C SER A 268 18.30 36.67 28.89
N GLY A 269 17.31 36.15 28.15
CA GLY A 269 16.17 35.43 28.76
C GLY A 269 15.27 36.26 29.68
N GLU A 270 15.11 37.57 29.41
CA GLU A 270 14.15 38.40 30.15
C GLU A 270 12.70 38.13 29.72
N MET A 271 12.04 37.18 30.39
CA MET A 271 10.58 37.01 30.34
C MET A 271 9.93 38.07 31.25
N GLY A 272 9.81 39.32 30.77
CA GLY A 272 8.88 40.32 31.31
C GLY A 272 7.61 40.29 30.47
N GLY A 273 6.38 40.30 31.00
CA GLY A 273 5.93 40.61 32.34
C GLY A 273 4.53 41.20 32.19
N ASP A 274 3.56 40.36 31.81
CA ASP A 274 2.16 40.76 31.66
C ASP A 274 1.42 40.52 32.99
N THR A 275 1.53 41.49 33.89
CA THR A 275 0.60 41.68 35.01
C THR A 275 0.01 43.07 34.86
N GLU A 276 -1.21 43.14 34.33
CA GLU A 276 -2.03 44.35 34.43
C GLU A 276 -2.60 44.43 35.86
N VAL A 277 -2.26 45.51 36.57
CA VAL A 277 -2.89 45.88 37.84
C VAL A 277 -4.11 46.73 37.48
N VAL A 278 -5.31 46.21 37.71
CA VAL A 278 -6.54 46.99 37.70
C VAL A 278 -6.82 47.46 39.12
N ALA A 279 -6.84 48.77 39.31
CA ALA A 279 -7.44 49.46 40.45
C ALA A 279 -8.72 50.15 39.99
#